data_AF-A0A3D2MLM7-F1
#
_entry.id   AF-A0A3D2MLM7-F1
#
_cell.length_a   1.000
_cell.length_b   1.000
_cell.length_c   1.000
_cell.angle_alpha   90.00
_cell.angle_beta   90.00
_cell.angle_gamma   90.00
#
_symmetry.space_group_name_H-M   'P 1'
#
loop_
_entity.id
_entity.type
_entity.pdbx_description
1 polymer ?
#
loop_
_entity_poly.entity_id
_entity_poly.type
_entity_poly.pdbx_seq_one_letter_code
_entity_poly.pdbx_strand_id
1 'polypeptide(L)' 'MKAAVVHEFKAPLRLEDVAKPEPGPEQIVVKIEASGLCHT' A
#
# COMPACT_ATOMS: atom_id res chain seq x y z
N MET A 1 7.12 4.74 -4.87
CA MET A 1 6.20 5.32 -3.87
C MET A 1 6.43 4.60 -2.56
N LYS A 2 6.35 5.28 -1.42
CA LYS A 2 6.50 4.63 -0.12
C LYS A 2 5.25 3.85 0.24
N ALA A 3 5.41 2.65 0.79
CA ALA A 3 4.33 1.80 1.25
C ALA A 3 4.74 1.05 2.53
N ALA A 4 3.75 0.72 3.37
CA ALA A 4 3.89 -0.21 4.49
C ALA A 4 3.56 -1.62 4.00
N VAL A 5 4.55 -2.50 3.89
CA VAL A 5 4.45 -3.83 3.30
C VAL A 5 4.54 -4.91 4.39
N VAL A 6 3.62 -5.87 4.36
CA VAL A 6 3.63 -7.07 5.21
C VAL A 6 4.18 -8.24 4.40
N HIS A 7 5.29 -8.80 4.85
CA HIS A 7 5.90 -9.98 4.21
C HIS A 7 5.50 -11.29 4.87
N GLU A 8 5.27 -11.27 6.19
CA GLU A 8 4.98 -12.45 6.99
C GLU A 8 3.94 -12.14 8.07
N PHE A 9 3.04 -13.08 8.34
CA PHE A 9 2.06 -12.93 9.40
C PHE A 9 2.75 -12.80 10.77
N LYS A 10 2.21 -11.93 11.64
CA LYS A 10 2.72 -11.63 12.99
C LYS A 10 4.11 -10.96 13.02
N ALA A 11 4.72 -10.68 11.87
CA ALA A 11 5.92 -9.86 11.80
C ALA A 11 5.55 -8.37 11.70
N PRO A 12 6.44 -7.46 12.14
CA PRO A 12 6.29 -6.03 11.86
C PRO A 12 6.24 -5.76 10.36
N LEU A 13 5.39 -4.82 9.94
CA LEU A 13 5.42 -4.27 8.58
C LEU A 13 6.72 -3.50 8.33
N ARG A 14 7.10 -3.36 7.05
CA ARG A 14 8.29 -2.63 6.63
C ARG A 14 7.91 -1.46 5.73
N LEU A 15 8.60 -0.33 5.89
CA LEU A 15 8.46 0.81 4.99
C LEU A 15 9.40 0.62 3.81
N GLU A 16 8.84 0.54 2.61
CA GLU A 16 9.56 0.24 1.39
C GLU A 16 9.19 1.19 0.26
N ASP A 17 10.13 1.42 -0.65
CA ASP A 17 9.88 2.12 -1.90
C ASP A 17 9.48 1.10 -2.98
N VAL A 18 8.22 1.16 -3.41
CA VAL A 18 7.64 0.25 -4.42
C VAL A 18 7.32 1.00 -5.72
N ALA A 19 7.18 0.28 -6.83
CA ALA A 19 6.79 0.89 -8.11
C ALA A 19 5.39 1.54 -8.00
N LYS A 20 5.19 2.67 -8.68
CA LYS A 20 3.85 3.25 -8.81
C LYS A 20 3.03 2.37 -9.77
N PRO A 21 1.79 1.97 -9.42
CA PRO A 21 0.98 1.16 -10.31
C PRO A 21 0.50 1.96 -11.53
N GLU A 22 0.23 1.26 -12.63
CA GLU A 22 -0.46 1.77 -13.80
C GLU A 22 -1.90 1.22 -13.82
N PRO A 23 -2.93 2.05 -14.10
CA PRO A 23 -4.31 1.59 -14.12
C PRO A 23 -4.62 0.79 -15.38
N GLY A 24 -5.32 -0.34 -15.24
CA GLY A 24 -5.96 -1.04 -16.35
C GLY A 24 -7.31 -0.40 -16.75
N PRO A 25 -8.04 -1.01 -17.70
CA PRO A 25 -9.40 -0.58 -18.03
C PRO A 25 -10.28 -0.54 -16.77
N GLU A 26 -11.07 0.55 -16.63
CA GLU A 26 -11.98 0.79 -15.50
C GLU A 26 -11.32 0.92 -14.10
N GLN A 27 -10.01 1.15 -14.04
CA GLN A 27 -9.29 1.39 -12.79
C GLN A 27 -8.81 2.84 -12.67
N ILE A 28 -8.55 3.27 -11.43
CA ILE A 28 -7.94 4.56 -11.14
C ILE A 28 -6.76 4.39 -10.18
N VAL A 29 -5.74 5.22 -10.34
CA VAL A 29 -4.64 5.34 -9.38
C VAL A 29 -4.92 6.52 -8.47
N VAL A 30 -5.12 6.25 -7.18
CA VAL A 30 -5.42 7.26 -6.17
C VAL A 30 -4.15 7.65 -5.42
N LYS A 31 -3.93 8.95 -5.24
CA LYS A 31 -2.92 9.47 -4.31
C LYS A 31 -3.52 9.49 -2.90
N ILE A 32 -3.01 8.65 -2.01
CA ILE A 32 -3.47 8.57 -0.62
C ILE A 32 -2.83 9.70 0.19
N GLU A 33 -3.66 10.61 0.73
CA GLU A 33 -3.21 11.66 1.65
C GLU A 33 -3.20 11.18 3.11
N ALA A 34 -4.14 10.31 3.49
CA ALA A 34 -4.24 9.69 4.80
C ALA A 34 -4.93 8.31 4.73
N SER A 35 -4.57 7.41 5.64
CA SER A 35 -5.22 6.10 5.80
C SER A 35 -5.26 5.71 7.28
N GLY A 36 -6.40 5.21 7.73
CA GLY A 36 -6.57 4.69 9.09
C GLY A 36 -6.27 3.19 9.17
N LEU A 37 -5.91 2.71 10.37
CA LEU A 37 -5.79 1.29 10.65
C LEU A 37 -7.07 0.78 11.33
N CYS A 38 -7.57 -0.37 10.88
CA CYS A 38 -8.69 -1.08 11.50
C CYS A 38 -8.22 -2.44 12.05
N HIS A 39 -9.13 -3.23 12.60
CA HIS A 39 -8.82 -4.53 13.21
C HIS A 39 -8.80 -5.70 12.22
N THR A 40 -9.32 -5.50 11.01
CA THR A 40 -9.43 -6.53 9.96
C THR A 40 -8.10 -6.74 9.27
#